data_AF-A0A433A1W1-F1
#
_entry.id   AF-A0A433A1W1-F1
#
_cell.length_a   1.000
_cell.length_b   1.000
_cell.length_c   1.000
_cell.angle_alpha   90.00
_cell.angle_beta   90.00
_cell.angle_gamma   90.00
#
_symmetry.space_group_name_H-M   'P 1'
#
loop_
_entity.id
_entity.type
_entity.pdbx_description
1 polymer ?
#
loop_
_entity_poly.entity_id
_entity_poly.type
_entity_poly.pdbx_seq_one_letter_code
_entity_poly.pdbx_strand_id
1 'polypeptide(L)'
;MLIGTSQIPQALAKKYLAMDANAKQNVGTAVGFIKETKESLHSLMKSTLPKTSTSTVASRAAQEEAIVNEMFTTYNKVNDTVTFQAVPTKADLQTMIPGGRPLLNVKKYSLPLQAFGPVTEKPETARYALAGGYF
;
A
#
# COMPACT_ATOMS: atom_id res chain seq x y z
N MET A 1 -5.47 13.23 -14.92
CA MET A 1 -6.63 12.43 -14.47
C MET A 1 -6.10 11.18 -13.74
N LEU A 2 -5.74 11.30 -12.46
CA LEU A 2 -5.18 10.21 -11.61
C LEU A 2 -6.02 10.00 -10.32
N ILE A 3 -7.26 10.47 -10.31
CA ILE A 3 -8.08 10.57 -9.09
C ILE A 3 -8.54 9.17 -8.60
N GLY A 4 -8.62 8.19 -9.50
CA GLY A 4 -9.00 6.82 -9.14
C GLY A 4 -7.85 5.93 -8.66
N THR A 5 -6.61 6.20 -9.09
CA THR A 5 -5.46 5.33 -8.75
C THR A 5 -4.93 5.56 -7.34
N SER A 6 -5.14 6.75 -6.75
CA SER A 6 -4.73 7.05 -5.37
C SER A 6 -5.67 6.49 -4.31
N GLN A 7 -6.94 6.23 -4.65
CA GLN A 7 -7.95 5.76 -3.70
C GLN A 7 -7.81 4.27 -3.35
N ILE A 8 -7.43 3.42 -4.32
CA ILE A 8 -7.21 1.98 -4.07
C ILE A 8 -6.11 1.74 -3.03
N PRO A 9 -4.89 2.32 -3.15
CA PRO A 9 -3.84 2.16 -2.15
C PRO A 9 -4.26 2.64 -0.75
N GLN A 10 -5.03 3.72 -0.66
CA GLN A 10 -5.54 4.21 0.63
C GLN A 10 -6.52 3.24 1.27
N ALA A 11 -7.46 2.68 0.48
CA ALA A 11 -8.38 1.66 0.97
C ALA A 11 -7.62 0.38 1.40
N LEU A 12 -6.63 -0.05 0.63
CA LEU A 12 -5.78 -1.19 0.97
C LEU A 12 -4.96 -0.92 2.24
N ALA A 13 -4.43 0.28 2.44
CA ALA A 13 -3.73 0.64 3.68
C ALA A 13 -4.63 0.46 4.91
N LYS A 14 -5.90 0.90 4.82
CA LYS A 14 -6.90 0.70 5.90
C LYS A 14 -7.24 -0.77 6.14
N LYS A 15 -7.32 -1.59 5.07
CA LYS A 15 -7.46 -3.05 5.18
C LYS A 15 -6.34 -3.68 6.01
N TYR A 16 -5.09 -3.34 5.70
CA TYR A 16 -3.93 -3.88 6.43
C TYR A 16 -3.83 -3.33 7.85
N LEU A 17 -4.20 -2.07 8.07
CA LEU A 17 -4.30 -1.51 9.42
C LEU A 17 -5.33 -2.27 10.26
N ALA A 18 -6.47 -2.65 9.66
CA ALA A 18 -7.44 -3.48 10.35
C ALA A 18 -6.93 -4.89 10.69
N MET A 19 -6.13 -5.49 9.80
CA MET A 19 -5.46 -6.78 10.09
C MET A 19 -4.48 -6.64 11.26
N ASP A 20 -3.71 -5.57 11.31
CA ASP A 20 -2.78 -5.28 12.41
C ASP A 20 -3.53 -5.03 13.73
N ALA A 21 -4.64 -4.28 13.69
CA ALA A 21 -5.50 -4.08 14.86
C ALA A 21 -6.09 -5.40 15.39
N ASN A 22 -6.54 -6.28 14.48
CA ASN A 22 -7.03 -7.61 14.84
C ASN A 22 -5.92 -8.49 15.44
N ALA A 23 -4.70 -8.44 14.89
CA ALA A 23 -3.54 -9.14 15.45
C ALA A 23 -3.20 -8.67 16.88
N LYS A 24 -3.43 -7.38 17.17
CA LYS A 24 -3.28 -6.77 18.50
C LYS A 24 -4.49 -6.98 19.43
N GLN A 25 -5.45 -7.84 19.06
CA GLN A 25 -6.70 -8.09 19.82
C GLN A 25 -7.60 -6.86 20.00
N ASN A 26 -7.40 -5.81 19.19
CA ASN A 26 -8.26 -4.62 19.15
C ASN A 26 -9.29 -4.80 18.04
N VAL A 27 -10.21 -5.73 18.24
CA VAL A 27 -11.23 -6.12 17.24
C VAL A 27 -12.21 -4.96 16.96
N GLY A 28 -12.53 -4.13 17.96
CA GLY A 28 -13.42 -2.98 17.78
C GLY A 28 -12.86 -1.96 16.78
N THR A 29 -11.57 -1.63 16.87
CA THR A 29 -10.91 -0.74 15.91
C THR A 29 -10.77 -1.41 14.53
N ALA A 30 -10.50 -2.72 14.49
CA ALA A 30 -10.44 -3.49 13.24
C ALA A 30 -11.78 -3.46 12.46
N VAL A 31 -12.91 -3.63 13.15
CA VAL A 31 -14.26 -3.51 12.55
C VAL A 31 -14.48 -2.11 11.98
N GLY A 32 -14.06 -1.08 12.70
CA GLY A 32 -14.12 0.31 12.24
C GLY A 32 -13.37 0.54 10.93
N PHE A 33 -12.10 0.13 10.86
CA PHE A 33 -11.27 0.29 9.66
C PHE A 33 -11.76 -0.54 8.47
N ILE A 34 -12.20 -1.78 8.68
CA ILE A 34 -12.76 -2.60 7.60
C ILE A 34 -14.06 -2.00 7.07
N LYS A 35 -14.94 -1.49 7.94
CA LYS A 35 -16.19 -0.84 7.53
C LYS A 35 -15.91 0.36 6.63
N GLU A 36 -14.96 1.21 7.02
CA GLU A 36 -14.55 2.37 6.21
C GLU A 36 -13.93 1.95 4.87
N THR A 37 -13.13 0.88 4.88
CA THR A 37 -12.55 0.30 3.67
C THR A 37 -13.64 -0.16 2.70
N LYS A 38 -14.63 -0.91 3.18
CA LYS A 38 -15.77 -1.37 2.38
C LYS A 38 -16.53 -0.20 1.75
N GLU A 39 -16.86 0.83 2.53
CA GLU A 39 -17.56 2.02 2.03
C GLU A 39 -16.74 2.74 0.95
N SER A 40 -15.41 2.86 1.13
CA SER A 40 -14.53 3.49 0.15
C SER A 40 -14.42 2.72 -1.17
N LEU A 41 -14.31 1.39 -1.11
CA LEU A 41 -14.25 0.53 -2.30
C LEU A 41 -15.59 0.52 -3.06
N HIS A 42 -16.69 0.41 -2.33
CA HIS A 42 -18.03 0.46 -2.92
C HIS A 42 -18.32 1.82 -3.58
N SER A 43 -17.89 2.93 -2.95
CA SER A 43 -17.96 4.27 -3.55
C SER A 43 -17.11 4.37 -4.83
N LEU A 44 -15.90 3.79 -4.81
CA LEU A 44 -15.00 3.78 -5.97
C LEU A 44 -15.59 2.98 -7.14
N MET A 45 -16.23 1.85 -6.87
CA MET A 45 -16.92 1.05 -7.89
C MET A 45 -18.07 1.83 -8.53
N LYS A 46 -18.94 2.46 -7.73
CA LYS A 46 -20.04 3.30 -8.24
C LYS A 46 -19.54 4.49 -9.05
N SER A 47 -18.46 5.13 -8.61
CA SER A 47 -17.86 6.26 -9.33
C SER A 47 -17.26 5.87 -10.69
N THR A 48 -16.95 4.59 -10.91
CA THR A 48 -16.28 4.11 -12.13
C THR A 48 -17.28 3.55 -13.16
N LEU A 49 -18.54 3.34 -12.77
CA LEU A 49 -19.60 2.70 -13.58
C LEU A 49 -20.10 3.49 -14.81
N PRO A 50 -20.13 4.83 -14.88
CA PRO A 50 -20.74 5.54 -16.01
C PRO A 50 -19.82 5.73 -17.24
N LYS A 51 -18.63 5.13 -17.29
CA LYS A 51 -17.74 5.22 -18.47
C LYS A 51 -17.50 3.82 -19.04
N THR A 52 -17.85 3.65 -20.30
CA THR A 52 -17.85 2.48 -21.20
C THR A 52 -16.51 1.74 -21.36
N SER A 53 -15.77 1.53 -20.27
CA SER A 53 -14.57 0.72 -20.25
C SER A 53 -14.57 0.00 -18.92
N THR A 54 -14.61 -1.33 -18.98
CA THR A 54 -14.12 -2.25 -17.94
C THR A 54 -12.72 -1.84 -17.53
N SER A 55 -12.63 -0.82 -16.67
CA SER A 55 -11.37 -0.31 -16.20
C SER A 55 -10.80 -1.36 -15.25
N THR A 56 -9.52 -1.70 -15.43
CA THR A 56 -8.79 -2.62 -14.57
C THR A 56 -8.89 -2.22 -13.09
N VAL A 57 -9.08 -0.93 -12.83
CA VAL A 57 -9.31 -0.33 -11.51
C VAL A 57 -10.64 -0.79 -10.91
N ALA A 58 -11.73 -0.81 -11.69
CA ALA A 58 -13.05 -1.26 -11.22
C ALA A 58 -13.07 -2.77 -10.94
N SER A 59 -12.48 -3.57 -11.83
CA SER A 59 -12.37 -5.03 -11.64
C SER A 59 -11.56 -5.36 -10.37
N ARG A 60 -10.42 -4.68 -10.18
CA ARG A 60 -9.60 -4.83 -8.97
C ARG A 60 -10.34 -4.39 -7.71
N ALA A 61 -11.08 -3.29 -7.78
CA ALA A 61 -11.89 -2.82 -6.64
C ALA A 61 -12.97 -3.83 -6.24
N ALA A 62 -13.64 -4.47 -7.21
CA ALA A 62 -14.65 -5.49 -6.95
C ALA A 62 -14.07 -6.76 -6.31
N GLN A 63 -12.90 -7.22 -6.78
CA GLN A 63 -12.19 -8.35 -6.17
C GLN A 63 -11.81 -8.05 -4.71
N GLU A 64 -11.25 -6.87 -4.46
CA GLU A 64 -10.88 -6.45 -3.10
C GLU A 64 -12.11 -6.24 -2.21
N GLU A 65 -13.23 -5.74 -2.74
CA GLU A 65 -14.48 -5.59 -1.99
C GLU A 65 -14.99 -6.95 -1.49
N ALA A 66 -14.98 -7.98 -2.34
CA ALA A 66 -15.42 -9.33 -1.96
C ALA A 66 -14.62 -9.86 -0.76
N ILE A 67 -13.29 -9.69 -0.79
CA ILE A 67 -12.38 -10.09 0.30
C ILE A 67 -12.67 -9.28 1.57
N VAL A 68 -12.80 -7.96 1.44
CA VAL A 68 -13.09 -7.06 2.57
C VAL A 68 -14.45 -7.36 3.19
N ASN A 69 -15.44 -7.75 2.40
CA ASN A 69 -16.77 -8.11 2.90
C ASN A 69 -16.73 -9.41 3.71
N GLU A 70 -15.99 -10.43 3.27
CA GLU A 70 -15.77 -11.66 4.06
C GLU A 70 -15.06 -11.34 5.39
N MET A 71 -14.00 -10.54 5.34
CA MET A 71 -13.28 -10.10 6.54
C MET A 71 -14.20 -9.32 7.50
N PHE A 72 -15.04 -8.43 6.98
CA PHE A 72 -16.01 -7.68 7.78
C PHE A 72 -16.96 -8.62 8.51
N THR A 73 -17.54 -9.60 7.80
CA THR A 73 -18.45 -10.55 8.46
C THR A 73 -17.76 -11.35 9.56
N THR A 74 -16.50 -11.71 9.36
CA THR A 74 -15.71 -12.44 10.35
C THR A 74 -15.41 -11.57 11.57
N TYR A 75 -14.88 -10.37 11.37
CA TYR A 75 -14.55 -9.45 12.47
C TYR A 75 -15.78 -8.99 13.23
N ASN A 76 -16.88 -8.73 12.54
CA ASN A 76 -18.13 -8.34 13.19
C ASN A 76 -18.69 -9.49 14.04
N LYS A 77 -18.68 -10.73 13.51
CA LYS A 77 -19.07 -11.92 14.29
C LYS A 77 -18.19 -12.10 15.54
N VAL A 78 -16.87 -12.00 15.41
CA VAL A 78 -15.94 -12.12 16.55
C VAL A 78 -16.21 -11.03 17.58
N ASN A 79 -16.46 -9.79 17.13
CA ASN A 79 -16.75 -8.70 18.05
C ASN A 79 -18.07 -8.90 18.80
N ASP A 80 -19.11 -9.35 18.12
CA ASP A 80 -20.45 -9.54 18.69
C ASP A 80 -20.55 -10.81 19.55
N THR A 81 -19.57 -11.73 19.51
CA THR A 81 -19.63 -13.02 20.22
C THR A 81 -18.56 -13.20 21.29
N VAL A 82 -17.38 -12.59 21.12
CA VAL A 82 -16.22 -12.83 22.00
C VAL A 82 -15.76 -11.54 22.68
N THR A 83 -15.44 -10.50 21.91
CA THR A 83 -14.70 -9.35 22.46
C THR A 83 -15.56 -8.20 22.95
N PHE A 84 -16.76 -8.01 22.38
CA PHE A 84 -17.72 -6.95 22.74
C PHE A 84 -17.08 -5.56 22.85
N GLN A 85 -16.11 -5.24 21.99
CA GLN A 85 -15.40 -3.97 22.03
C GLN A 85 -16.21 -2.89 21.32
N ALA A 86 -16.16 -1.68 21.85
CA ALA A 86 -16.77 -0.51 21.22
C ALA A 86 -16.09 -0.20 19.88
N VAL A 87 -16.89 0.05 18.85
CA VAL A 87 -16.40 0.45 17.53
C VAL A 87 -16.13 1.97 17.55
N PRO A 88 -14.89 2.42 17.32
CA PRO A 88 -14.54 3.85 17.32
C PRO A 88 -15.20 4.61 16.17
N THR A 89 -15.35 5.92 16.32
CA THR A 89 -15.95 6.76 15.28
C THR A 89 -14.98 7.01 14.11
N LYS A 90 -15.51 7.44 12.96
CA LYS A 90 -14.68 7.74 11.77
C LYS A 90 -13.61 8.80 12.05
N ALA A 91 -13.88 9.77 12.91
CA ALA A 91 -12.91 10.80 13.29
C ALA A 91 -11.75 10.20 14.10
N ASP A 92 -12.06 9.33 15.06
CA ASP A 92 -11.05 8.65 15.89
C ASP A 92 -10.20 7.69 15.07
N LEU A 93 -10.79 7.01 14.08
CA LEU A 93 -10.04 6.14 13.17
C LEU A 93 -9.00 6.92 12.35
N GLN A 94 -9.31 8.16 11.95
CA GLN A 94 -8.37 8.98 11.17
C GLN A 94 -7.16 9.43 11.99
N THR A 95 -7.33 9.70 13.29
CA THR A 95 -6.20 10.07 14.17
C THR A 95 -5.28 8.88 14.44
N MET A 96 -5.79 7.65 14.34
CA MET A 96 -5.01 6.42 14.48
C MET A 96 -4.22 6.04 13.23
N ILE A 97 -4.45 6.68 12.07
CA ILE A 97 -3.70 6.38 10.85
C ILE A 97 -2.31 7.01 10.95
N PRO A 98 -1.22 6.21 10.93
CA PRO A 98 0.13 6.76 10.95
C PRO A 98 0.45 7.48 9.65
N GLY A 99 1.35 8.48 9.74
CA GLY A 99 1.86 9.18 8.57
C GLY A 99 2.54 8.24 7.56
N GLY A 100 2.38 8.53 6.26
CA GLY A 100 2.98 7.74 5.19
C GLY A 100 4.51 7.85 5.17
N ARG A 101 5.20 6.72 4.92
CA ARG A 101 6.66 6.67 4.76
C ARG A 101 7.03 6.53 3.28
N PRO A 102 7.87 7.41 2.71
CA PRO A 102 8.36 7.23 1.35
C PRO A 102 9.34 6.05 1.30
N LEU A 103 9.07 5.07 0.45
CA LEU A 103 9.91 3.87 0.28
C LEU A 103 10.89 4.00 -0.90
N LEU A 104 10.48 4.69 -1.96
CA LEU A 104 11.26 4.83 -3.19
C LEU A 104 12.00 6.17 -3.19
N ASN A 105 13.32 6.10 -3.14
CA ASN A 105 14.17 7.24 -3.48
C ASN A 105 14.33 7.31 -5.00
N VAL A 106 14.21 8.52 -5.56
CA VAL A 106 14.44 8.75 -6.99
C VAL A 106 15.90 8.40 -7.30
N LYS A 107 16.11 7.34 -8.08
CA LYS A 107 17.45 6.99 -8.58
C LYS A 107 17.92 8.10 -9.51
N LYS A 108 18.96 8.83 -9.08
CA LYS A 108 19.60 9.83 -9.94
C LYS A 108 20.20 9.11 -11.15
N TYR A 109 19.81 9.53 -12.34
CA TYR A 109 20.40 9.06 -13.58
C TYR A 109 21.83 9.62 -13.68
N SER A 110 22.81 8.74 -13.82
CA SER A 110 24.20 9.12 -14.13
C SER A 110 24.57 8.56 -15.49
N LEU A 111 25.35 9.34 -16.25
CA LEU A 111 25.91 8.86 -17.51
C LEU A 111 26.79 7.62 -17.26
N PRO A 112 26.79 6.64 -18.17
CA PRO A 112 27.71 5.51 -18.07
C PRO A 112 29.17 6.02 -18.16
N LEU A 113 30.08 5.35 -17.48
CA LEU A 113 31.51 5.61 -17.62
C LEU A 113 31.91 5.40 -19.09
N GLN A 114 32.63 6.36 -19.66
CA GLN A 114 33.19 6.25 -21.00
C GLN A 114 34.08 5.00 -21.10
N ALA A 115 33.86 4.17 -22.13
CA ALA A 115 34.61 2.92 -22.32
C ALA A 115 36.05 3.17 -22.81
N PHE A 116 36.28 4.27 -23.54
CA PHE A 116 37.58 4.63 -24.11
C PHE A 116 37.76 6.15 -24.10
N GLY A 117 38.96 6.61 -23.73
CA GLY A 117 39.32 8.02 -23.60
C GLY A 117 40.08 8.31 -22.29
N PRO A 118 40.78 9.44 -22.15
CA PRO A 118 41.47 9.79 -20.91
C PRO A 118 40.43 10.02 -19.80
N VAL A 119 40.39 9.10 -18.83
CA VAL A 119 39.50 9.14 -17.67
C VAL A 119 40.07 10.14 -16.65
N THR A 120 39.33 11.19 -16.34
CA THR A 120 39.76 12.22 -15.37
C THR A 120 39.59 11.80 -13.91
N GLU A 121 38.90 10.69 -13.61
CA GLU A 121 38.73 10.20 -12.24
C GLU A 121 38.81 8.66 -12.21
N LYS A 122 39.92 8.12 -11.67
CA LYS A 122 40.12 6.67 -11.51
C LYS A 122 39.48 6.19 -10.20
N PRO A 123 38.52 5.25 -10.21
CA PRO A 123 38.14 4.53 -9.00
C PRO A 123 39.29 3.59 -8.56
N GLU A 124 39.59 3.55 -7.25
CA GLU A 124 40.73 2.84 -6.66
C GLU A 124 40.83 1.34 -7.03
N THR A 125 39.70 0.72 -7.39
CA THR A 125 39.63 -0.70 -7.78
C THR A 125 40.39 -1.04 -9.05
N ALA A 126 40.68 -0.06 -9.91
CA ALA A 126 41.44 -0.26 -11.14
C ALA A 126 42.97 -0.41 -10.92
N ARG A 127 43.48 -0.19 -9.69
CA ARG A 127 44.92 -0.35 -9.40
C ARG A 127 45.37 -1.82 -9.41
N TYR A 128 44.51 -2.74 -9.00
CA TYR A 128 44.84 -4.17 -8.94
C TYR A 128 45.03 -4.80 -10.33
N ALA A 129 44.27 -4.37 -11.33
CA ALA A 129 44.38 -4.90 -12.70
C ALA A 129 45.64 -4.43 -13.44
N LEU A 130 46.23 -3.30 -13.04
CA LEU A 130 47.43 -2.73 -13.68
C LEU A 130 48.74 -3.22 -13.04
N ALA A 131 48.68 -3.87 -11.87
CA ALA A 131 49.86 -4.30 -11.11
C ALA A 131 50.56 -5.55 -11.69
N GLY A 132 50.07 -6.11 -12.80
CA GLY A 132 50.77 -7.16 -13.55
C GLY A 132 51.01 -8.47 -12.80
N GLY A 133 50.41 -8.67 -11.63
CA GLY A 133 50.56 -9.88 -10.82
C GLY A 133 49.59 -10.97 -11.26
N TYR A 134 49.89 -11.65 -12.37
CA TYR A 134 49.28 -12.93 -12.72
C TYR A 134 50.38 -14.00 -12.76
N PHE A 135 50.52 -14.70 -11.62
CA PHE A 135 51.43 -15.83 -11.37
C PHE A 135 52.94 -15.57 -11.53
#